data_AF-A0A067D9H3-F1
#
_entry.id   AF-A0A067D9H3-F1
#
_cell.length_a   1.000
_cell.length_b   1.000
_cell.length_c   1.000
_cell.angle_alpha   90.00
_cell.angle_beta   90.00
_cell.angle_gamma   90.00
#
_symmetry.space_group_name_H-M   'P 1'
#
loop_
_entity.id
_entity.type
_entity.pdbx_description
1 polymer ?
#
loop_
_entity_poly.entity_id
_entity_poly.type
_entity_poly.pdbx_seq_one_letter_code
_entity_poly.pdbx_strand_id
1 'polypeptide(L)'
;MMVRFKMYNSFGFKSLAAMLLFFILSISISYRASAETTMHTNNWAVLVCTSRFWFNYRHMANTLSLYRTVKRLGVPDERIILMLADDMACNARNKYPAQVFNNENHKLNLYGDNVEVGTVFSRYSA
;
A
#
# COMPACT_ATOMS: atom_id res chain seq x y z
N MET A 1 20.69 -69.64 -7.64
CA MET A 1 21.35 -68.52 -8.36
C MET A 1 20.29 -67.49 -8.72
N MET A 2 20.08 -66.48 -7.89
CA MET A 2 19.08 -65.44 -8.13
C MET A 2 19.44 -64.24 -7.26
N VAL A 3 19.98 -63.16 -7.84
CA VAL A 3 19.69 -61.74 -7.53
C VAL A 3 20.51 -60.87 -8.51
N ARG A 4 19.96 -60.43 -9.65
CA ARG A 4 20.48 -59.21 -10.34
C ARG A 4 19.58 -58.63 -11.44
N PHE A 5 18.28 -58.42 -11.20
CA PHE A 5 17.38 -57.81 -12.20
C PHE A 5 16.44 -56.69 -11.70
N LYS A 6 16.71 -56.07 -10.54
CA LYS A 6 15.82 -55.04 -9.96
C LYS A 6 16.39 -53.62 -9.86
N MET A 7 17.60 -53.36 -10.35
CA MET A 7 18.31 -52.08 -10.09
C MET A 7 18.33 -51.08 -11.27
N TYR A 8 17.90 -51.48 -12.47
CA TYR A 8 17.86 -50.56 -13.64
C TYR A 8 16.53 -49.82 -13.84
N ASN A 9 15.41 -50.33 -13.29
CA ASN A 9 14.08 -49.73 -13.52
C ASN A 9 13.72 -48.60 -12.52
N SER A 10 14.46 -48.48 -11.41
CA SER A 10 14.23 -47.42 -10.41
C SER A 10 14.99 -46.13 -10.71
N PHE A 11 16.07 -46.20 -11.49
CA PHE A 11 16.96 -45.07 -11.76
C PHE A 11 16.35 -44.10 -12.80
N GLY A 12 15.75 -44.64 -13.86
CA GLY A 12 15.09 -43.84 -14.91
C GLY A 12 13.82 -43.13 -14.42
N PHE A 13 12.99 -43.81 -13.61
CA PHE A 13 11.71 -43.25 -13.14
C PHE A 13 11.89 -42.08 -12.17
N LYS A 14 12.92 -42.14 -11.31
CA LYS A 14 13.27 -41.04 -10.38
C LYS A 14 13.81 -39.81 -11.12
N SER A 15 14.60 -40.04 -12.17
CA SER A 15 15.13 -38.97 -13.02
C SER A 15 13.99 -38.27 -13.79
N LEU A 16 13.04 -39.04 -14.33
CA LEU A 16 11.89 -38.50 -15.05
C LEU A 16 10.95 -37.68 -14.13
N ALA A 17 10.71 -38.16 -12.91
CA ALA A 17 9.92 -37.45 -11.91
C ALA A 17 10.60 -36.14 -11.46
N ALA A 18 11.93 -36.13 -11.34
CA ALA A 18 12.69 -34.92 -11.02
C ALA A 18 12.58 -33.87 -12.14
N MET A 19 12.71 -34.29 -13.41
CA MET A 19 12.55 -33.39 -14.57
C MET A 19 11.15 -32.77 -14.64
N LEU A 20 10.11 -33.57 -14.35
CA LEU A 20 8.73 -33.07 -14.31
C LEU A 20 8.52 -32.04 -13.18
N LEU A 21 9.11 -32.28 -12.01
CA LEU A 21 9.08 -31.35 -10.88
C LEU A 21 9.80 -30.02 -11.20
N PHE A 22 10.96 -30.07 -11.84
CA PHE A 22 11.67 -28.86 -12.28
C PHE A 22 10.88 -28.09 -13.35
N PHE A 23 10.18 -28.79 -14.24
CA PHE A 23 9.32 -28.17 -15.24
C PHE A 23 8.09 -27.50 -14.62
N ILE A 24 7.43 -28.15 -13.66
CA ILE A 24 6.31 -27.55 -12.91
C ILE A 24 6.79 -26.34 -12.09
N LEU A 25 7.96 -26.43 -11.47
CA LEU A 25 8.54 -25.33 -10.70
C LEU A 25 8.87 -24.13 -11.58
N SER A 26 9.45 -24.34 -12.76
CA SER A 26 9.77 -23.27 -13.72
C SER A 26 8.53 -22.62 -14.32
N ILE A 27 7.47 -23.39 -14.61
CA ILE A 27 6.16 -22.83 -15.00
C ILE A 27 5.59 -21.96 -13.87
N SER A 28 5.66 -22.43 -12.62
CA SER A 28 5.15 -21.70 -11.45
C SER A 28 5.89 -20.37 -11.21
N ILE A 29 7.20 -20.35 -11.41
CA ILE A 29 8.03 -19.13 -11.33
C ILE A 29 7.66 -18.15 -12.44
N SER A 30 7.46 -18.64 -13.67
CA SER A 30 7.07 -17.82 -14.82
C SER A 30 5.70 -17.16 -14.63
N TYR A 31 4.74 -17.88 -14.02
CA TYR A 31 3.42 -17.34 -13.72
C TYR A 31 3.45 -16.24 -12.65
N ARG A 32 4.35 -16.35 -11.66
CA ARG A 32 4.58 -15.27 -10.69
C ARG A 32 5.21 -14.03 -11.33
N ALA A 33 6.15 -14.23 -12.25
CA ALA A 33 6.80 -13.12 -12.95
C ALA A 33 5.82 -12.31 -13.83
N SER A 34 4.86 -12.95 -14.51
CA SER A 34 3.87 -12.21 -15.30
C SER A 34 2.87 -11.42 -14.42
N ALA A 35 2.55 -11.93 -13.22
CA ALA A 35 1.69 -11.25 -12.26
C ALA A 35 2.28 -9.93 -11.71
N GLU A 36 3.61 -9.76 -11.73
CA GLU A 36 4.25 -8.50 -11.35
C GLU A 36 4.21 -7.43 -12.47
N THR A 37 3.94 -7.81 -13.72
CA THR A 37 4.08 -6.91 -14.89
C THR A 37 2.81 -6.13 -15.29
N THR A 38 1.70 -6.24 -14.54
CA THR A 38 0.43 -5.55 -14.87
C THR A 38 0.04 -4.43 -13.91
N MET A 39 0.99 -3.80 -13.23
CA MET A 39 0.72 -2.65 -12.33
C MET A 39 1.08 -1.30 -12.95
N HIS A 40 0.88 -1.12 -14.26
CA HIS A 40 0.75 0.24 -14.82
C HIS A 40 -0.65 0.79 -14.52
N THR A 41 -0.92 1.06 -13.24
CA THR A 41 -2.16 1.69 -12.81
C THR A 41 -1.98 3.20 -12.86
N ASN A 42 -2.38 3.83 -13.97
CA ASN A 42 -2.51 5.29 -14.09
C ASN A 42 -3.72 5.81 -13.29
N ASN A 43 -3.87 5.33 -12.06
CA ASN A 43 -4.98 5.66 -11.19
C ASN A 43 -4.60 6.93 -10.43
N TRP A 44 -5.40 7.97 -10.63
CA TRP A 44 -5.32 9.21 -9.88
C TRP A 44 -6.35 9.18 -8.76
N ALA A 45 -5.96 9.69 -7.59
CA ALA A 45 -6.87 9.84 -6.46
C ALA A 45 -6.98 11.33 -6.10
N VAL A 46 -8.21 11.82 -5.95
CA VAL A 46 -8.47 13.18 -5.49
C VAL A 46 -9.24 13.09 -4.18
N LEU A 47 -8.67 13.64 -3.12
CA LEU A 47 -9.19 13.60 -1.76
C LEU A 47 -9.47 15.02 -1.33
N VAL A 48 -10.74 15.35 -1.10
CA VAL A 48 -11.16 16.73 -0.79
C VAL A 48 -11.88 16.76 0.56
N CYS A 49 -11.40 17.61 1.47
CA CYS A 49 -12.09 18.01 2.69
C CYS A 49 -12.53 19.47 2.54
N THR A 50 -13.83 19.72 2.44
CA THR A 50 -14.40 21.06 2.22
C THR A 50 -14.83 21.78 3.50
N SER A 51 -14.75 21.11 4.65
CA SER A 51 -15.17 21.67 5.94
C SER A 51 -14.02 22.37 6.67
N ARG A 52 -14.36 23.44 7.40
CA ARG A 52 -13.40 24.30 8.12
C ARG A 52 -13.68 24.31 9.61
N PHE A 53 -12.74 24.88 10.38
CA PHE A 53 -12.82 25.07 11.84
C PHE A 53 -12.70 23.80 12.70
N TRP A 54 -12.29 24.02 13.95
CA TRP A 54 -12.00 22.97 14.93
C TRP A 54 -13.12 21.94 15.15
N PHE A 55 -14.39 22.35 15.09
CA PHE A 55 -15.51 21.43 15.31
C PHE A 55 -15.65 20.37 14.19
N ASN A 56 -15.02 20.60 13.04
CA ASN A 56 -14.96 19.66 11.92
C ASN A 56 -13.66 18.86 11.87
N TYR A 57 -12.88 18.83 12.95
CA TYR A 57 -11.64 18.07 13.06
C TYR A 57 -11.76 16.63 12.49
N ARG A 58 -12.88 15.96 12.77
CA ARG A 58 -13.17 14.60 12.28
C ARG A 58 -13.17 14.47 10.75
N HIS A 59 -13.60 15.50 10.02
CA HIS A 59 -13.63 15.47 8.55
C HIS A 59 -12.21 15.47 8.00
N MET A 60 -11.35 16.36 8.51
CA MET A 60 -9.95 16.41 8.14
C MET A 60 -9.21 15.11 8.53
N ALA A 61 -9.46 14.59 9.74
CA ALA A 61 -8.87 13.34 10.22
C ALA A 61 -9.30 12.13 9.36
N ASN A 62 -10.54 12.10 8.90
CA ASN A 62 -11.03 11.06 7.99
C ASN A 62 -10.37 11.15 6.61
N THR A 63 -10.25 12.34 6.03
CA THR A 63 -9.57 12.52 4.75
C THR A 63 -8.11 12.11 4.82
N LEU A 64 -7.39 12.49 5.88
CA LEU A 64 -6.01 12.04 6.11
C LEU A 64 -5.91 10.53 6.35
N SER A 65 -6.91 9.92 6.99
CA SER A 65 -6.98 8.45 7.12
C SER A 65 -7.14 7.78 5.76
N LEU A 66 -7.98 8.34 4.87
CA LEU A 66 -8.18 7.85 3.52
C LEU A 66 -6.93 8.02 2.65
N TYR A 67 -6.22 9.14 2.78
CA TYR A 67 -4.92 9.36 2.14
C TYR A 67 -3.93 8.22 2.43
N ARG A 68 -3.80 7.84 3.70
CA ARG A 68 -2.94 6.72 4.10
C ARG A 68 -3.40 5.38 3.52
N THR A 69 -4.71 5.17 3.46
CA THR A 69 -5.28 3.96 2.83
C THR A 69 -4.95 3.93 1.34
N VAL A 70 -5.13 5.05 0.62
CA VAL A 70 -4.80 5.17 -0.80
C VAL A 70 -3.31 4.92 -1.07
N LYS A 71 -2.42 5.46 -0.23
CA LYS A 71 -0.98 5.15 -0.28
C LYS A 71 -0.70 3.66 -0.05
N ARG A 72 -1.36 3.04 0.93
CA ARG A 72 -1.22 1.59 1.22
C ARG A 72 -1.74 0.69 0.10
N LEU A 73 -2.69 1.18 -0.70
CA LEU A 73 -3.20 0.48 -1.87
C LEU A 73 -2.27 0.56 -3.09
N GLY A 74 -1.15 1.29 -2.99
CA GLY A 74 -0.12 1.35 -4.03
C GLY A 74 -0.24 2.54 -4.98
N VAL A 75 -1.08 3.55 -4.66
CA VAL A 75 -1.09 4.81 -5.42
C VAL A 75 0.07 5.69 -4.92
N PRO A 76 0.99 6.13 -5.79
CA PRO A 76 2.11 6.99 -5.40
C PRO A 76 1.65 8.44 -5.13
N ASP A 77 2.34 9.16 -4.23
CA ASP A 77 1.98 10.54 -3.80
C ASP A 77 1.85 11.52 -4.96
N GLU A 78 2.68 11.39 -5.99
CA GLU A 78 2.62 12.18 -7.23
C GLU A 78 1.25 12.14 -7.93
N ARG A 79 0.41 11.14 -7.65
CA ARG A 79 -0.91 10.93 -8.24
C ARG A 79 -2.05 11.12 -7.25
N ILE A 80 -1.75 11.62 -6.06
CA ILE A 80 -2.74 11.90 -5.02
C ILE A 80 -2.82 13.41 -4.83
N ILE A 81 -3.98 13.97 -5.18
CA ILE A 81 -4.27 15.37 -4.93
C ILE A 81 -5.08 15.45 -3.62
N LEU A 82 -4.48 15.99 -2.56
CA LEU A 82 -5.08 16.13 -1.25
C LEU A 82 -5.43 17.59 -0.97
N MET A 83 -6.72 17.91 -0.94
CA MET A 83 -7.21 19.26 -0.67
C MET A 83 -7.81 19.30 0.73
N LEU A 84 -7.21 20.09 1.62
CA LEU A 84 -7.71 20.35 2.97
C LEU A 84 -8.12 21.81 3.07
N ALA A 85 -9.33 22.09 3.53
CA ALA A 85 -9.84 23.46 3.63
C ALA A 85 -9.28 24.28 4.80
N ASP A 86 -8.60 23.64 5.76
CA ASP A 86 -8.02 24.23 6.97
C ASP A 86 -6.90 23.32 7.52
N ASP A 87 -5.99 23.86 8.34
CA ASP A 87 -4.88 23.13 8.96
C ASP A 87 -5.09 22.95 10.47
N MET A 88 -5.66 21.80 10.88
CA MET A 88 -5.88 21.53 12.31
C MET A 88 -4.59 21.13 13.04
N ALA A 89 -3.52 20.77 12.33
CA ALA A 89 -2.25 20.42 12.97
C ALA A 89 -1.60 21.66 13.61
N CYS A 90 -1.81 22.83 13.01
CA CYS A 90 -1.31 24.12 13.48
C CYS A 90 -2.34 24.95 14.27
N ASN A 91 -3.53 24.42 14.55
CA ASN A 91 -4.58 25.16 15.25
C ASN A 91 -4.24 25.35 16.75
N ALA A 92 -4.43 26.55 17.29
CA ALA A 92 -4.16 26.84 18.71
C ALA A 92 -4.98 26.01 19.71
N ARG A 93 -6.11 25.44 19.29
CA ARG A 93 -6.92 24.52 20.11
C ARG A 93 -6.37 23.10 20.12
N ASN A 94 -5.42 22.78 19.24
CA ASN A 94 -4.79 21.48 19.21
C ASN A 94 -3.77 21.36 20.35
N LYS A 95 -4.01 20.42 21.26
CA LYS A 95 -3.09 20.11 22.35
C LYS A 95 -1.77 19.50 21.85
N TYR A 96 -1.79 18.89 20.66
CA TYR A 96 -0.64 18.21 20.06
C TYR A 96 -0.23 18.92 18.77
N PRO A 97 0.73 19.86 18.82
CA PRO A 97 1.14 20.63 17.64
C PRO A 97 1.70 19.70 16.56
N ALA A 98 1.41 20.02 15.30
CA ALA A 98 1.81 19.25 14.11
C ALA A 98 1.30 17.79 14.07
N GLN A 99 0.31 17.46 14.90
CA GLN A 99 -0.23 16.10 15.01
C GLN A 99 -1.74 16.08 14.83
N VAL A 100 -2.22 15.08 14.08
CA VAL A 100 -3.65 14.85 13.85
C VAL A 100 -3.96 13.38 14.09
N PHE A 101 -5.01 13.11 14.84
CA PHE A 101 -5.40 11.75 15.23
C PHE A 101 -6.85 11.48 14.83
N ASN A 102 -7.16 10.22 14.50
CA ASN A 102 -8.54 9.79 14.26
C ASN A 102 -9.05 8.83 15.35
N ASN A 103 -8.37 8.78 16.50
CA ASN A 103 -8.70 7.92 17.63
C ASN A 103 -8.27 8.61 18.93
N GLU A 104 -9.08 8.48 19.98
CA GLU A 104 -8.83 9.00 21.33
C GLU A 104 -7.50 8.51 21.93
N ASN A 105 -7.10 7.28 21.59
CA ASN A 105 -5.84 6.70 22.07
C ASN A 105 -4.59 7.29 21.39
N HIS A 106 -4.75 8.23 20.44
CA HIS A 106 -3.67 8.90 19.71
C HIS A 106 -2.59 7.96 19.14
N LYS A 107 -2.96 6.73 18.78
CA LYS A 107 -2.02 5.66 18.38
C LYS A 107 -1.30 5.95 17.07
N LEU A 108 -1.88 6.77 16.18
CA LEU A 108 -1.36 7.02 14.85
C LEU A 108 -1.51 8.50 14.49
N ASN A 109 -0.37 9.18 14.33
CA ASN A 109 -0.34 10.52 13.75
C ASN A 109 -0.58 10.44 12.23
N LEU A 110 -1.62 11.14 11.77
CA LEU A 110 -2.03 11.17 10.39
C LEU A 110 -1.32 12.26 9.57
N TYR A 111 -0.74 13.26 10.22
CA TYR A 111 -0.17 14.45 9.58
C TYR A 111 1.35 14.35 9.39
N GLY A 112 2.10 13.89 10.40
CA GLY A 112 3.56 14.04 10.44
C GLY A 112 4.41 13.04 9.65
N ASP A 113 3.93 11.81 9.41
CA ASP A 113 4.84 10.75 8.93
C ASP A 113 4.85 10.55 7.42
N ASN A 114 3.86 11.06 6.68
CA ASN A 114 3.63 10.59 5.29
C ASN A 114 2.93 11.60 4.36
N VAL A 115 2.59 12.78 4.84
CA VAL A 115 1.86 13.78 4.05
C VAL A 115 2.88 14.72 3.42
N GLU A 116 3.08 14.61 2.11
CA GLU A 116 4.00 15.48 1.38
C GLU A 116 3.37 16.85 1.12
N VAL A 117 4.15 17.92 1.34
CA VAL A 117 3.68 19.32 1.21
C VAL A 117 3.20 19.63 -0.23
N GLY A 118 3.66 18.87 -1.23
CA GLY A 118 3.22 18.99 -2.62
C GLY A 118 1.82 18.43 -2.90
N THR A 119 1.34 17.44 -2.13
CA THR A 119 0.00 16.86 -2.29
C THR A 119 -1.06 17.68 -1.58
N VAL A 120 -0.68 18.41 -0.53
CA VAL A 120 -1.57 19.25 0.28
C VAL A 120 -1.77 20.62 -0.37
N PHE A 121 -2.83 20.76 -1.16
CA PHE A 121 -3.27 22.05 -1.69
C PHE A 121 -4.08 22.82 -0.63
N SER A 122 -3.44 23.18 0.48
CA SER A 122 -4.07 23.93 1.60
C SER A 122 -3.95 25.46 1.45
N ARG A 123 -3.16 25.95 0.47
CA ARG A 123 -2.89 27.39 0.34
C ARG A 123 -3.50 28.04 -0.90
N TYR A 124 -4.82 28.18 -0.96
CA TYR A 124 -5.49 29.27 -1.70
C TYR A 124 -6.87 29.58 -1.09
N SER A 125 -6.89 30.25 0.06
CA SER A 125 -8.06 31.01 0.51
C SER A 125 -7.61 32.06 1.53
N ALA A 126 -7.49 33.29 1.03
CA ALA A 126 -7.34 34.58 1.73
C ALA A 126 -6.10 34.78 2.60
#